data_AF-A0A7S4MPN1-F1
#
_entry.id   AF-A0A7S4MPN1-F1
#
_cell.length_a   1.000
_cell.length_b   1.000
_cell.length_c   1.000
_cell.angle_alpha   90.00
_cell.angle_beta   90.00
_cell.angle_gamma   90.00
#
_symmetry.space_group_name_H-M   'P 1'
#
loop_
_entity.id
_entity.type
_entity.pdbx_description
1 polymer ?
#
loop_
_entity_poly.entity_id
_entity_poly.type
_entity_poly.pdbx_seq_one_letter_code
_entity_poly.pdbx_strand_id
1 'polypeptide(L)'
;CDATQGACTECTSSDDPSVCKGKSECDGTCTAAFECQYPTDPITSQTNPQCVPCTDPKGKGCYSTKAECQNGDGQQNFGCNWQYECKFNSNGPTCSKTAHGIPKLEWCEQQCKPTYSCDEEAMMCKLQNATGGMTNKTACDAGCPATPQNATTPFQLRGVWRGFAIEQAYEVGEWQGDNSPHAT
;
A
#
# COMPACT_ATOMS: atom_id res chain seq x y z
N CYS A 1 31.49 18.49 9.23
CA CYS A 1 31.18 17.31 8.41
C CYS A 1 30.16 17.73 7.38
N ASP A 2 30.55 17.76 6.11
CA ASP A 2 29.62 17.89 5.00
C ASP A 2 29.03 16.50 4.71
N ALA A 3 27.80 16.27 5.19
CA ALA A 3 27.09 15.01 5.01
C ALA A 3 26.86 14.69 3.52
N THR A 4 26.88 15.70 2.64
CA THR A 4 26.73 15.51 1.19
C THR A 4 27.97 14.98 0.49
N GLN A 5 29.14 15.25 1.07
CA GLN A 5 30.41 14.78 0.57
C GLN A 5 30.96 13.60 1.38
N GLY A 6 30.40 13.33 2.56
CA GLY A 6 30.99 12.39 3.53
C GLY A 6 32.40 12.80 3.89
N ALA A 7 32.63 14.11 3.92
CA ALA A 7 33.95 14.68 4.08
C ALA A 7 33.90 15.81 5.10
N CYS A 8 35.00 15.94 5.83
CA CYS A 8 35.19 17.04 6.74
C CYS A 8 35.69 18.25 5.98
N THR A 9 34.85 19.27 5.87
CA THR A 9 35.27 20.60 5.45
C THR A 9 36.06 21.27 6.56
N GLU A 10 37.13 21.97 6.18
CA GLU A 10 37.88 22.81 7.11
C GLU A 10 37.00 23.94 7.64
N CYS A 11 37.09 24.20 8.94
CA CYS A 11 36.51 25.40 9.50
C CYS A 11 37.28 26.63 9.04
N THR A 12 36.53 27.66 8.68
CA THR A 12 37.04 29.00 8.39
C THR A 12 37.11 29.83 9.67
N SER A 13 37.84 30.94 9.64
CA SER A 13 37.95 31.87 10.77
C SER A 13 36.64 32.57 11.14
N SER A 14 35.61 32.47 10.29
CA SER A 14 34.26 32.99 10.52
C SER A 14 33.31 31.98 11.17
N ASP A 15 33.70 30.71 11.30
CA ASP A 15 32.83 29.68 11.86
C ASP A 15 32.83 29.69 13.40
N ASP A 16 31.69 29.35 13.99
CA ASP A 16 31.55 29.24 15.44
C ASP A 16 32.41 28.07 15.96
N PRO A 17 33.33 28.31 16.92
CA PRO A 17 34.25 27.31 17.41
C PRO A 17 33.56 26.13 18.12
N SER A 18 32.32 26.28 18.57
CA SER A 18 31.53 25.18 19.15
C SER A 18 31.05 24.15 18.12
N VAL A 19 31.07 24.51 16.83
CA VAL A 19 30.66 23.65 15.71
C VAL A 19 31.88 22.97 15.06
N CYS A 20 33.08 23.51 15.30
CA CYS A 20 34.33 22.96 14.81
C CYS A 20 34.82 21.79 15.68
N LYS A 21 34.99 20.64 15.04
CA LYS A 21 35.49 19.41 15.68
C LYS A 21 36.87 19.07 15.17
N GLY A 22 37.64 18.35 15.98
CA GLY A 22 38.93 17.81 15.55
C GLY A 22 38.75 16.90 14.35
N LYS A 23 39.70 16.93 13.40
CA LYS A 23 39.65 16.14 12.17
C LYS A 23 39.38 14.66 12.44
N SER A 24 40.01 14.07 13.47
CA SER A 24 39.80 12.68 13.85
C SER A 24 38.39 12.36 14.38
N GLU A 25 37.74 13.30 15.08
CA GLU A 25 36.34 13.15 15.49
C GLU A 25 35.39 13.28 14.30
N CYS A 26 35.74 14.15 13.35
CA CYS A 26 34.97 14.35 12.16
C CYS A 26 35.10 13.14 11.20
N ASP A 27 36.31 12.69 10.87
CA ASP A 27 36.55 11.55 9.96
C ASP A 27 35.92 10.25 10.47
N GLY A 28 35.83 10.04 11.78
CA GLY A 28 35.18 8.86 12.38
C GLY A 28 33.65 8.89 12.38
N THR A 29 33.02 10.04 12.14
CA THR A 29 31.56 10.22 12.17
C THR A 29 30.97 10.76 10.87
N CYS A 30 31.82 11.19 9.94
CA CYS A 30 31.42 11.79 8.68
C CYS A 30 31.31 10.75 7.57
N THR A 31 30.37 9.82 7.71
CA THR A 31 30.03 8.90 6.63
C THR A 31 28.99 9.59 5.74
N ALA A 32 29.25 9.73 4.45
CA ALA A 32 28.22 10.15 3.50
C ALA A 32 27.09 9.13 3.55
N ALA A 33 25.88 9.58 3.86
CA ALA A 33 24.70 8.76 3.72
C ALA A 33 23.96 9.19 2.45
N PHE A 34 23.34 8.25 1.74
CA PHE A 34 22.65 8.53 0.48
C PHE A 34 21.19 8.07 0.56
N GLU A 35 20.27 8.81 -0.05
CA GLU A 35 18.86 8.42 -0.17
C GLU A 35 18.38 8.43 -1.62
N CYS A 36 17.27 7.72 -1.85
CA CYS A 36 16.63 7.69 -3.15
C CYS A 36 15.75 8.92 -3.36
N GLN A 37 16.13 9.77 -4.31
CA GLN A 37 15.24 10.79 -4.84
C GLN A 37 14.44 10.21 -6.01
N TYR A 38 13.16 9.97 -5.75
CA TYR A 38 12.21 9.55 -6.78
C TYR A 38 11.65 10.77 -7.52
N PRO A 39 11.57 10.70 -8.86
CA PRO A 39 10.79 11.64 -9.65
C PRO A 39 9.34 11.69 -9.18
N THR A 40 8.71 12.85 -9.28
CA THR A 40 7.31 13.07 -8.85
C THR A 40 6.29 12.24 -9.63
N ASP A 41 6.60 11.82 -10.85
CA ASP A 41 5.72 11.00 -11.68
C ASP A 41 6.43 9.73 -12.16
N PRO A 42 6.11 8.55 -11.61
CA PRO A 42 6.72 7.28 -12.01
C PRO A 42 6.29 6.80 -13.41
N ILE A 43 5.19 7.34 -13.95
CA ILE A 43 4.60 6.91 -15.23
C ILE A 43 5.25 7.67 -16.39
N THR A 44 5.44 8.98 -16.24
CA THR A 44 6.01 9.83 -17.29
C THR A 44 7.53 9.97 -17.18
N SER A 45 8.12 9.68 -16.02
CA SER A 45 9.57 9.73 -15.84
C SER A 45 10.30 8.59 -16.56
N GLN A 46 11.04 8.96 -17.61
CA GLN A 46 12.01 8.07 -18.25
C GLN A 46 13.30 7.92 -17.45
N THR A 47 13.52 8.77 -16.43
CA THR A 47 14.71 8.72 -15.59
C THR A 47 14.52 7.77 -14.41
N ASN A 48 15.55 6.98 -14.13
CA ASN A 48 15.62 6.18 -12.90
C ASN A 48 15.79 7.08 -11.67
N PRO A 49 15.34 6.63 -10.49
CA PRO A 49 15.57 7.35 -9.23
C PRO A 49 17.06 7.64 -9.04
N GLN A 50 17.36 8.78 -8.44
CA GLN A 50 18.73 9.22 -8.24
C GLN A 50 19.15 9.03 -6.79
N CYS A 51 20.40 8.62 -6.60
CA CYS A 51 21.03 8.62 -5.29
C CYS A 51 21.55 10.00 -4.97
N VAL A 52 20.91 10.67 -4.02
CA VAL A 52 21.30 11.99 -3.53
C VAL A 52 21.82 11.87 -2.10
N PRO A 53 22.60 12.85 -1.64
CA PRO A 53 22.90 13.00 -0.22
C PRO A 53 21.67 12.91 0.67
N CYS A 54 21.76 12.14 1.75
CA CYS A 54 20.66 12.00 2.69
C CYS A 54 20.45 13.31 3.46
N THR A 55 19.21 13.80 3.46
CA THR A 55 18.79 14.99 4.21
C THR A 55 18.82 14.79 5.73
N ASP A 56 18.61 13.56 6.20
CA ASP A 56 18.78 13.16 7.60
C ASP A 56 19.65 11.88 7.70
N PRO A 57 20.99 12.00 7.79
CA PRO A 57 21.89 10.85 7.85
C PRO A 57 21.73 9.99 9.12
N LYS A 58 20.98 10.46 10.12
CA LYS A 58 20.64 9.67 11.33
C LYS A 58 19.26 9.03 11.23
N GLY A 59 18.48 9.38 10.21
CA GLY A 59 17.17 8.81 9.91
C GLY A 59 17.25 7.39 9.36
N LYS A 60 16.12 6.67 9.41
CA LYS A 60 15.99 5.38 8.72
C LYS A 60 15.85 5.65 7.23
N GLY A 61 16.57 4.88 6.40
CA GLY A 61 16.40 4.92 4.93
C GLY A 61 17.59 5.43 4.14
N CYS A 62 18.70 5.83 4.79
CA CYS A 62 19.93 6.18 4.09
C CYS A 62 20.85 4.96 3.91
N TYR A 63 21.51 4.89 2.76
CA TYR A 63 22.58 3.96 2.42
C TYR A 63 23.93 4.50 2.87
N SER A 64 24.85 3.62 3.26
CA SER A 64 26.18 4.02 3.76
C SER A 64 27.15 4.40 2.64
N THR A 65 26.86 3.97 1.40
CA THR A 65 27.63 4.36 0.22
C THR A 65 26.72 4.65 -0.98
N LYS A 66 27.23 5.47 -1.92
CA LYS A 66 26.54 5.74 -3.18
C LYS A 66 26.37 4.46 -4.02
N ALA A 67 27.33 3.54 -3.95
CA ALA A 67 27.27 2.29 -4.71
C ALA A 67 26.15 1.37 -4.19
N GLU A 68 26.01 1.22 -2.87
CA GLU A 68 24.89 0.50 -2.24
C GLU A 68 23.55 1.17 -2.57
N CYS A 69 23.53 2.50 -2.53
CA CYS A 69 22.36 3.26 -2.93
C CYS A 69 21.98 2.98 -4.39
N GLN A 70 22.92 2.97 -5.33
CA GLN A 70 22.60 2.82 -6.76
C GLN A 70 22.26 1.38 -7.16
N ASN A 71 23.04 0.42 -6.66
CA ASN A 71 23.01 -0.96 -7.14
C ASN A 71 22.34 -1.91 -6.15
N GLY A 72 22.10 -1.47 -4.91
CA GLY A 72 21.76 -2.36 -3.82
C GLY A 72 22.95 -3.18 -3.33
N ASP A 73 22.68 -4.08 -2.39
CA ASP A 73 23.65 -5.04 -1.85
C ASP A 73 23.46 -6.47 -2.42
N GLY A 74 22.47 -6.64 -3.31
CA GLY A 74 22.15 -7.92 -3.95
C GLY A 74 21.52 -8.97 -3.02
N GLN A 75 21.29 -8.66 -1.73
CA GLN A 75 20.69 -9.59 -0.77
C GLN A 75 19.38 -9.09 -0.18
N GLN A 76 19.27 -7.81 0.17
CA GLN A 76 18.06 -7.22 0.78
C GLN A 76 17.79 -5.79 0.33
N ASN A 77 18.83 -5.04 -0.04
CA ASN A 77 18.69 -3.71 -0.63
C ASN A 77 18.72 -3.81 -2.15
N PHE A 78 17.66 -3.34 -2.80
CA PHE A 78 17.54 -3.29 -4.26
C PHE A 78 18.05 -1.97 -4.86
N GLY A 79 18.70 -1.15 -4.03
CA GLY A 79 19.12 0.21 -4.37
C GLY A 79 17.94 1.12 -4.73
N CYS A 80 18.26 2.26 -5.33
CA CYS A 80 17.33 3.26 -5.85
C CYS A 80 16.86 2.90 -7.24
N ASN A 81 16.18 1.76 -7.32
CA ASN A 81 15.50 1.31 -8.52
C ASN A 81 13.99 1.46 -8.33
N TRP A 82 13.29 1.64 -9.44
CA TRP A 82 11.84 1.57 -9.43
C TRP A 82 11.39 0.19 -8.94
N GLN A 83 10.47 0.19 -7.99
CA GLN A 83 9.75 -1.00 -7.56
C GLN A 83 8.40 -1.04 -8.29
N TYR A 84 7.65 -2.11 -8.09
CA TYR A 84 6.40 -2.36 -8.80
C TYR A 84 5.28 -2.65 -7.80
N GLU A 85 4.14 -2.02 -8.01
CA GLU A 85 2.92 -2.26 -7.26
C GLU A 85 1.83 -2.74 -8.20
N CYS A 86 1.04 -3.69 -7.72
CA CYS A 86 -0.11 -4.20 -8.45
C CYS A 86 -1.26 -3.19 -8.40
N LYS A 87 -1.70 -2.75 -9.57
CA LYS A 87 -2.87 -1.89 -9.76
C LYS A 87 -3.95 -2.65 -10.50
N PHE A 88 -5.11 -2.72 -9.86
CA PHE A 88 -6.30 -3.35 -10.38
C PHE A 88 -7.14 -2.29 -11.07
N ASN A 89 -7.28 -2.39 -12.40
CA ASN A 89 -8.14 -1.51 -13.18
C ASN A 89 -9.23 -2.33 -13.89
N SER A 90 -10.13 -1.66 -14.60
CA SER A 90 -11.21 -2.30 -15.35
C SER A 90 -10.73 -3.28 -16.43
N ASN A 91 -9.47 -3.15 -16.87
CA ASN A 91 -8.86 -4.00 -17.89
C ASN A 91 -8.06 -5.17 -17.27
N GLY A 92 -7.97 -5.23 -15.93
CA GLY A 92 -7.27 -6.28 -15.19
C GLY A 92 -6.17 -5.75 -14.26
N PRO A 93 -5.46 -6.67 -13.58
CA PRO A 93 -4.31 -6.34 -12.77
C PRO A 93 -3.11 -5.96 -13.67
N THR A 94 -2.45 -4.87 -13.32
CA THR A 94 -1.27 -4.35 -14.03
C THR A 94 -0.21 -3.96 -13.01
N CYS A 95 1.06 -4.16 -13.31
CA CYS A 95 2.15 -3.73 -12.45
C CYS A 95 2.63 -2.34 -12.86
N SER A 96 2.54 -1.37 -11.96
CA SER A 96 2.99 0.01 -12.20
C SER A 96 4.21 0.36 -11.35
N LYS A 97 5.10 1.20 -11.89
CA LYS A 97 6.27 1.69 -11.17
C LYS A 97 5.87 2.50 -9.94
N THR A 98 6.62 2.32 -8.86
CA THR A 98 6.41 2.96 -7.57
C THR A 98 7.72 3.05 -6.80
N ALA A 99 7.78 3.94 -5.80
CA ALA A 99 8.94 4.07 -4.92
C ALA A 99 9.09 2.86 -3.96
N HIS A 100 8.00 2.15 -3.68
CA HIS A 100 7.98 1.03 -2.73
C HIS A 100 7.07 -0.09 -3.25
N GLY A 101 7.48 -1.35 -3.13
CA GLY A 101 6.71 -2.49 -3.57
C GLY A 101 7.57 -3.71 -3.89
N ILE A 102 7.23 -4.39 -4.98
CA ILE A 102 7.92 -5.59 -5.44
C ILE A 102 9.12 -5.16 -6.29
N PRO A 103 10.35 -5.59 -5.98
CA PRO A 103 11.57 -5.09 -6.64
C PRO A 103 11.67 -5.40 -8.13
N LYS A 104 10.96 -6.42 -8.60
CA LYS A 104 11.04 -6.90 -9.98
C LYS A 104 9.66 -6.96 -10.61
N LEU A 105 9.59 -6.53 -11.87
CA LEU A 105 8.37 -6.61 -12.67
C LEU A 105 7.87 -8.06 -12.79
N GLU A 106 8.76 -9.01 -13.09
CA GLU A 106 8.42 -10.44 -13.19
C GLU A 106 7.78 -10.98 -11.90
N TRP A 107 8.27 -10.57 -10.74
CA TRP A 107 7.72 -10.98 -9.45
C TRP A 107 6.40 -10.30 -9.19
N CYS A 108 6.27 -9.03 -9.58
CA CYS A 108 5.00 -8.33 -9.50
C CYS A 108 3.97 -9.05 -10.36
N GLU A 109 4.24 -9.34 -11.64
CA GLU A 109 3.30 -10.03 -12.53
C GLU A 109 2.91 -11.43 -12.01
N GLN A 110 3.85 -12.16 -11.40
CA GLN A 110 3.55 -13.45 -10.79
C GLN A 110 2.63 -13.36 -9.57
N GLN A 111 2.78 -12.30 -8.76
CA GLN A 111 2.00 -12.10 -7.52
C GLN A 111 0.71 -11.29 -7.77
N CYS A 112 0.68 -10.46 -8.82
CA CYS A 112 -0.39 -9.57 -9.22
C CYS A 112 -1.47 -10.33 -9.98
N LYS A 113 -2.08 -11.30 -9.29
CA LYS A 113 -3.16 -12.13 -9.85
C LYS A 113 -4.51 -11.51 -9.51
N PRO A 114 -5.46 -11.53 -10.47
CA PRO A 114 -6.80 -11.05 -10.20
C PRO A 114 -7.47 -11.98 -9.19
N THR A 115 -7.94 -11.41 -8.08
CA THR A 115 -8.89 -12.08 -7.22
C THR A 115 -10.24 -11.42 -7.39
N TYR A 116 -11.30 -12.21 -7.31
CA TYR A 116 -12.67 -11.76 -7.50
C TYR A 116 -13.46 -12.07 -6.25
N SER A 117 -14.24 -11.10 -5.79
CA SER A 117 -15.20 -11.27 -4.71
C SER A 117 -16.59 -10.94 -5.21
N CYS A 118 -17.60 -11.58 -4.65
CA CYS A 118 -18.96 -11.14 -4.90
C CYS A 118 -19.19 -9.80 -4.21
N ASP A 119 -19.63 -8.81 -4.97
CA ASP A 119 -20.26 -7.64 -4.38
C ASP A 119 -21.74 -7.97 -4.18
N GLU A 120 -22.14 -8.18 -2.93
CA GLU A 120 -23.49 -8.60 -2.58
C GLU A 120 -24.55 -7.52 -2.88
N GLU A 121 -24.18 -6.23 -2.84
CA GLU A 121 -25.08 -5.13 -3.15
C GLU A 121 -25.29 -4.98 -4.66
N ALA A 122 -24.20 -5.07 -5.42
CA ALA A 122 -24.22 -4.97 -6.88
C ALA A 122 -24.56 -6.29 -7.58
N MET A 123 -24.65 -7.39 -6.83
CA MET A 123 -24.91 -8.76 -7.32
C MET A 123 -23.98 -9.19 -8.46
N MET A 124 -22.73 -8.73 -8.43
CA MET A 124 -21.75 -9.03 -9.47
C MET A 124 -20.37 -9.24 -8.88
N CYS A 125 -19.55 -10.05 -9.57
CA CYS A 125 -18.17 -10.18 -9.16
C CYS A 125 -17.37 -8.94 -9.47
N LYS A 126 -16.74 -8.41 -8.43
CA LYS A 126 -15.79 -7.31 -8.53
C LYS A 126 -14.38 -7.84 -8.36
N LEU A 127 -13.48 -7.25 -9.14
CA LEU A 127 -12.05 -7.45 -9.00
C LEU A 127 -11.63 -6.85 -7.64
N GLN A 128 -11.01 -7.67 -6.79
CA GLN A 128 -10.50 -7.27 -5.49
C GLN A 128 -8.97 -7.34 -5.45
N ASN A 129 -8.41 -6.56 -4.53
CA ASN A 129 -6.98 -6.42 -4.30
C ASN A 129 -6.45 -7.42 -3.24
N ALA A 130 -7.25 -8.41 -2.85
CA ALA A 130 -7.05 -9.16 -1.60
C ALA A 130 -6.79 -10.66 -1.78
N THR A 131 -5.92 -11.19 -0.92
CA THR A 131 -5.76 -12.61 -0.61
C THR A 131 -7.03 -13.14 0.06
N GLY A 132 -7.86 -13.88 -0.68
CA GLY A 132 -9.09 -14.46 -0.16
C GLY A 132 -10.24 -14.55 -1.17
N GLY A 133 -10.11 -13.93 -2.35
CA GLY A 133 -11.10 -14.03 -3.43
C GLY A 133 -10.89 -15.24 -4.35
N MET A 134 -11.89 -15.50 -5.20
CA MET A 134 -11.80 -16.50 -6.26
C MET A 134 -10.82 -16.05 -7.34
N THR A 135 -10.01 -16.95 -7.87
CA THR A 135 -9.02 -16.64 -8.91
C THR A 135 -9.60 -16.58 -10.33
N ASN A 136 -10.87 -16.95 -10.49
CA ASN A 136 -11.55 -17.02 -11.78
C ASN A 136 -12.85 -16.22 -11.74
N LYS A 137 -12.96 -15.22 -12.63
CA LYS A 137 -14.13 -14.36 -12.76
C LYS A 137 -15.40 -15.16 -13.04
N THR A 138 -15.34 -16.12 -13.97
CA THR A 138 -16.49 -16.95 -14.36
C THR A 138 -16.98 -17.81 -13.19
N ALA A 139 -16.05 -18.38 -12.42
CA ALA A 139 -16.41 -19.13 -11.22
C ALA A 139 -17.04 -18.23 -10.16
N CYS A 140 -16.51 -17.01 -10.02
CA CYS A 140 -17.09 -15.99 -9.16
C CYS A 140 -18.50 -15.59 -9.61
N ASP A 141 -18.69 -15.25 -10.89
CA ASP A 141 -19.99 -14.85 -11.44
C ASP A 141 -21.04 -15.96 -11.26
N ALA A 142 -20.62 -17.23 -11.39
CA ALA A 142 -21.48 -18.39 -11.16
C ALA A 142 -21.79 -18.65 -9.67
N GLY A 143 -20.89 -18.26 -8.78
CA GLY A 143 -21.04 -18.40 -7.33
C GLY A 143 -21.73 -17.21 -6.65
N CYS A 144 -21.76 -16.05 -7.31
CA CYS A 144 -22.53 -14.89 -6.85
C CYS A 144 -24.03 -15.21 -6.87
N PRO A 145 -24.76 -14.92 -5.78
CA PRO A 145 -26.19 -15.17 -5.77
C PRO A 145 -26.89 -14.23 -6.77
N ALA A 146 -27.76 -14.80 -7.61
CA ALA A 146 -28.54 -14.06 -8.61
C ALA A 146 -29.65 -13.20 -7.97
N THR A 147 -29.91 -13.41 -6.69
CA THR A 147 -30.83 -12.66 -5.84
C THR A 147 -30.08 -12.24 -4.58
N PRO A 148 -30.33 -11.04 -4.01
CA PRO A 148 -29.74 -10.66 -2.73
C PRO A 148 -30.03 -11.76 -1.70
N GLN A 149 -29.04 -12.25 -0.97
CA GLN A 149 -29.28 -13.23 0.10
C GLN A 149 -30.27 -12.70 1.17
N ASN A 150 -30.45 -11.39 1.23
CA ASN A 150 -31.43 -10.71 2.09
C ASN A 150 -32.87 -10.65 1.52
N ALA A 151 -33.16 -11.19 0.34
CA ALA A 151 -34.51 -11.13 -0.23
C ALA A 151 -35.45 -12.24 0.28
N THR A 152 -34.92 -13.32 0.87
CA THR A 152 -35.72 -14.53 1.16
C THR A 152 -35.89 -14.84 2.64
N THR A 153 -35.30 -14.05 3.54
CA THR A 153 -35.67 -14.09 4.96
C THR A 153 -36.20 -12.72 5.36
N PRO A 154 -37.50 -12.54 5.62
CA PRO A 154 -37.92 -11.38 6.36
C PRO A 154 -37.14 -11.41 7.67
N PHE A 155 -36.45 -10.31 8.00
CA PHE A 155 -35.79 -10.16 9.29
C PHE A 155 -36.83 -10.46 10.36
N GLN A 156 -36.76 -11.65 10.97
CA GLN A 156 -37.53 -11.94 12.17
C GLN A 156 -36.92 -11.06 13.25
N LEU A 157 -37.51 -9.88 13.47
CA LEU A 157 -37.20 -8.97 14.56
C LEU A 157 -37.50 -9.67 15.89
N ARG A 158 -36.59 -10.52 16.36
CA ARG A 158 -36.68 -11.17 17.67
C ARG A 158 -36.32 -10.16 18.76
N GLY A 159 -37.33 -9.68 19.49
CA GLY A 159 -37.12 -8.77 20.63
C GLY A 159 -38.42 -8.18 21.20
N VAL A 160 -38.35 -7.62 22.41
CA VAL A 160 -39.38 -6.74 22.95
C VAL A 160 -39.03 -5.31 22.55
N TRP A 161 -39.85 -4.71 21.70
CA TRP A 161 -39.57 -3.39 21.14
C TRP A 161 -40.48 -2.34 21.76
N ARG A 162 -39.87 -1.35 22.43
CA ARG A 162 -40.54 -0.15 22.91
C ARG A 162 -40.01 1.03 22.09
N GLY A 163 -40.88 1.70 21.34
CA GLY A 163 -40.53 2.89 20.55
C GLY A 163 -39.95 2.59 19.16
N PHE A 164 -40.68 1.88 18.30
CA PHE A 164 -40.28 1.71 16.90
C PHE A 164 -40.45 3.00 16.09
N ALA A 165 -39.39 3.38 15.37
CA ALA A 165 -39.52 4.11 14.11
C ALA A 165 -39.42 3.06 12.98
N ILE A 166 -40.44 2.99 12.14
CA ILE A 166 -40.40 2.15 10.94
C ILE A 166 -39.54 2.92 9.93
N GLU A 167 -38.44 2.32 9.47
CA GLU A 167 -37.64 2.90 8.39
C GLU A 167 -38.50 2.99 7.11
N GLN A 168 -38.40 4.09 6.36
CA GLN A 168 -39.27 4.39 5.21
C GLN A 168 -39.20 3.39 4.04
N ALA A 169 -38.34 2.38 4.14
CA ALA A 169 -38.16 1.35 3.12
C ALA A 169 -39.17 0.19 3.19
N TYR A 170 -40.03 0.14 4.23
CA TYR A 170 -41.06 -0.89 4.34
C TYR A 170 -42.38 -0.45 3.68
N GLU A 171 -43.07 -1.39 3.02
CA GLU A 171 -44.42 -1.14 2.51
C GLU A 171 -45.38 -0.80 3.67
N VAL A 172 -46.23 0.19 3.47
CA VAL A 172 -47.23 0.59 4.46
C VAL A 172 -48.36 -0.43 4.45
N GLY A 173 -48.58 -1.13 5.58
CA GLY A 173 -49.63 -2.15 5.69
C GLY A 173 -49.83 -2.67 7.12
N GLU A 174 -50.85 -3.51 7.32
CA GLU A 174 -51.06 -4.26 8.56
C GLU A 174 -50.11 -5.47 8.60
N TRP A 175 -49.33 -5.56 9.68
CA TRP A 175 -48.39 -6.65 9.90
C TRP A 175 -48.94 -7.59 10.98
N GLN A 176 -49.00 -8.88 10.67
CA GLN A 176 -49.43 -9.89 11.62
C GLN A 176 -48.20 -10.60 12.19
N GLY A 177 -47.97 -10.44 13.50
CA GLY A 177 -46.90 -11.16 14.19
C GLY A 177 -47.25 -12.64 14.35
N ASP A 178 -46.42 -13.53 13.81
CA ASP A 178 -46.53 -14.96 14.06
C ASP A 178 -45.76 -15.33 15.34
N ASN A 179 -46.50 -15.81 16.34
CA ASN A 179 -45.96 -16.24 17.64
C ASN A 179 -45.87 -17.77 17.74
N SER A 180 -45.91 -18.49 16.61
CA SER A 180 -45.83 -19.94 16.62
C SER A 180 -44.47 -20.42 17.16
N PRO A 181 -44.42 -21.30 18.18
CA PRO A 181 -43.18 -21.86 18.66
C PRO A 181 -42.60 -22.80 17.59
N HIS A 182 -41.52 -22.39 16.94
CA HIS A 182 -40.73 -23.29 16.11
C HIS A 182 -40.03 -24.32 16.99
N ALA A 183 -40.33 -25.60 16.76
CA ALA A 183 -39.60 -26.72 17.34
C ALA A 183 -38.15 -26.70 16.84
N THR A 184 -37.20 -26.65 17.78
CA THR A 184 -35.76 -26.83 17.57
C THR A 184 -35.38 -28.29 17.44
#